data_AF-A0A7S3HP56-F1
#
_entry.id   AF-A0A7S3HP56-F1
#
_cell.length_a   1.000
_cell.length_b   1.000
_cell.length_c   1.000
_cell.angle_alpha   90.00
_cell.angle_beta   90.00
_cell.angle_gamma   90.00
#
_symmetry.space_group_name_H-M   'P 1'
#
loop_
_entity.id
_entity.type
_entity.pdbx_description
1 polymer ?
#
loop_
_entity_poly.entity_id
_entity_poly.type
_entity_poly.pdbx_seq_one_letter_code
_entity_poly.pdbx_strand_id
1 'polypeptide(L)'
;GDIVTLKFLKHASYLSAEGIVVEDVYVSPSLKSFEEHQFQIYVQRQYSATNELEEFLSRIDPEDMSSIDQGTKNHLDALTKGKENESALNKSVMKGKTGNILSFGDTVQLLHVKS
;
A
#
# COMPACT_ATOMS: atom_id res chain seq x y z
N GLY A 1 1.71 -0.68 13.81
CA GLY A 1 3.08 -1.24 13.82
C GLY A 1 3.02 -2.71 14.18
N ASP A 2 2.14 -3.05 15.10
CA ASP A 2 1.83 -4.41 15.53
C ASP A 2 1.42 -5.31 14.37
N ILE A 3 1.78 -6.59 14.50
CA ILE A 3 1.41 -7.66 13.58
C ILE A 3 0.22 -8.39 14.19
N VAL A 4 -0.83 -8.55 13.39
CA VAL A 4 -2.09 -9.16 13.79
C VAL A 4 -2.51 -10.24 12.80
N THR A 5 -3.43 -11.07 13.24
CA THR A 5 -4.17 -12.00 12.39
C THR A 5 -5.65 -11.66 12.48
N LEU A 6 -6.38 -11.82 11.39
CA LEU A 6 -7.80 -11.53 11.33
C LEU A 6 -8.58 -12.84 11.25
N LYS A 7 -9.29 -13.18 12.32
CA LYS A 7 -10.04 -14.43 12.44
C LYS A 7 -11.52 -14.22 12.17
N PHE A 8 -12.06 -14.95 11.20
CA PHE A 8 -13.50 -15.04 11.00
C PHE A 8 -14.11 -16.10 11.91
N LEU A 9 -14.82 -15.66 12.95
CA LEU A 9 -15.34 -16.53 14.01
C LEU A 9 -16.32 -17.58 13.50
N LYS A 10 -17.19 -17.24 12.53
CA LYS A 10 -18.25 -18.13 12.03
C LYS A 10 -17.70 -19.36 11.29
N HIS A 11 -16.59 -19.21 10.57
CA HIS A 11 -15.96 -20.31 9.83
C HIS A 11 -14.67 -20.81 10.49
N ALA A 12 -14.33 -20.28 11.67
CA ALA A 12 -13.11 -20.61 12.41
C ALA A 12 -11.85 -20.54 11.54
N SER A 13 -11.76 -19.51 10.69
CA SER A 13 -10.74 -19.36 9.65
C SER A 13 -10.08 -17.99 9.70
N TYR A 14 -8.96 -17.82 9.01
CA TYR A 14 -8.14 -16.61 8.99
C TYR A 14 -8.20 -15.94 7.63
N LEU A 15 -8.13 -14.60 7.60
CA LEU A 15 -7.82 -13.87 6.38
C LEU A 15 -6.37 -14.16 5.99
N SER A 16 -6.15 -14.43 4.72
CA SER A 16 -4.88 -14.89 4.17
C SER A 16 -4.61 -14.21 2.84
N ALA A 17 -3.34 -14.06 2.51
CA ALA A 17 -2.89 -13.70 1.16
C ALA A 17 -1.62 -14.48 0.82
N GLU A 18 -1.47 -14.84 -0.45
CA GLU A 18 -0.22 -15.44 -0.96
C GLU A 18 0.86 -14.36 -1.10
N GLY A 19 0.44 -13.17 -1.56
CA GLY A 19 1.22 -11.94 -1.57
C GLY A 19 1.86 -11.62 -2.92
N ILE A 20 2.62 -12.55 -3.50
CA ILE A 20 3.53 -12.24 -4.62
C ILE A 20 2.89 -12.44 -5.99
N VAL A 21 2.16 -13.55 -6.18
CA VAL A 21 1.65 -13.97 -7.50
C VAL A 21 0.15 -13.72 -7.61
N VAL A 22 -0.57 -13.89 -6.50
CA VAL A 22 -2.02 -13.76 -6.44
C VAL A 22 -2.36 -12.53 -5.61
N GLU A 23 -3.05 -11.58 -6.25
CA GLU A 23 -3.50 -10.32 -5.64
C GLU A 23 -4.70 -10.51 -4.71
N ASP A 24 -5.46 -11.59 -4.92
CA ASP A 24 -6.67 -11.87 -4.16
C ASP A 24 -6.36 -12.30 -2.72
N VAL A 25 -7.17 -11.79 -1.79
CA VAL A 25 -7.23 -12.29 -0.42
C VAL A 25 -8.19 -13.48 -0.33
N TYR A 26 -7.83 -14.48 0.47
CA TYR A 26 -8.66 -15.67 0.70
C TYR A 26 -8.80 -15.95 2.19
N VAL A 27 -9.62 -16.95 2.50
CA VAL A 27 -9.89 -17.38 3.87
C VAL A 27 -9.40 -18.80 4.05
N SER A 28 -8.52 -19.02 5.02
CA SER A 28 -7.91 -20.34 5.28
C SER A 28 -8.15 -20.81 6.72
N PRO A 29 -8.66 -22.04 6.94
CA PRO A 29 -8.72 -22.65 8.26
C PRO A 29 -7.38 -23.28 8.69
N SER A 30 -6.41 -23.40 7.77
CA SER A 30 -5.14 -24.09 8.01
C SER A 30 -4.07 -23.15 8.59
N LEU A 31 -3.37 -23.60 9.62
CA LEU A 31 -2.23 -22.90 10.22
C LEU A 31 -0.86 -23.33 9.68
N LYS A 32 -0.83 -24.19 8.65
CA LYS A 32 0.44 -24.70 8.08
C LYS A 32 1.32 -23.59 7.51
N SER A 33 0.72 -22.57 6.90
CA SER A 33 1.40 -21.40 6.35
C SER A 33 1.04 -20.15 7.14
N PHE A 34 1.40 -20.11 8.43
CA PHE A 34 0.95 -19.04 9.33
C PHE A 34 1.38 -17.63 8.90
N GLU A 35 2.50 -17.53 8.19
CA GLU A 35 3.00 -16.28 7.59
C GLU A 35 2.02 -15.63 6.58
N GLU A 36 1.18 -16.43 5.91
CA GLU A 36 0.17 -15.93 4.96
C GLU A 36 -0.98 -15.20 5.67
N HIS A 37 -1.11 -15.38 6.99
CA HIS A 37 -2.21 -14.83 7.81
C HIS A 37 -1.82 -13.55 8.55
N GLN A 38 -0.58 -13.08 8.36
CA GLN A 38 -0.01 -11.97 9.13
C GLN A 38 -0.18 -10.64 8.40
N PHE A 39 -0.79 -9.69 9.10
CA PHE A 39 -0.96 -8.32 8.61
C PHE A 39 -0.37 -7.35 9.64
N GLN A 40 0.38 -6.37 9.16
CA GLN A 40 0.84 -5.26 9.96
C GLN A 40 -0.20 -4.14 9.94
N ILE A 41 -0.54 -3.63 11.13
CA ILE A 41 -1.37 -2.43 11.23
C ILE A 41 -0.55 -1.23 10.80
N TYR A 42 -1.05 -0.50 9.81
CA TYR A 42 -0.45 0.71 9.27
C TYR A 42 -1.38 1.91 9.47
N VAL A 43 -0.79 3.09 9.59
CA VAL A 43 -1.56 4.35 9.52
C VAL A 43 -2.01 4.58 8.09
N GLN A 44 -3.17 5.23 7.91
CA GLN A 44 -3.63 5.59 6.58
C GLN A 44 -2.60 6.46 5.86
N ARG A 45 -2.11 5.96 4.72
CA ARG A 45 -1.19 6.67 3.83
C ARG A 45 -1.94 7.66 2.95
N GLN A 46 -1.21 8.68 2.51
CA GLN A 46 -1.62 9.57 1.43
C GLN A 46 -1.17 8.98 0.09
N TYR A 47 -2.01 9.13 -0.94
CA TYR A 47 -1.76 8.58 -2.29
C TYR A 47 -2.07 9.61 -3.39
N SER A 48 -2.28 10.89 -3.05
CA SER A 48 -2.70 11.88 -4.03
C SER A 48 -1.64 12.09 -5.12
N ALA A 49 -0.36 12.20 -4.72
CA ALA A 49 0.72 12.42 -5.68
C ALA A 49 1.04 11.15 -6.48
N THR A 50 0.92 9.98 -5.83
CA THR A 50 1.06 8.68 -6.51
C THR A 50 -0.02 8.50 -7.58
N ASN A 51 -1.28 8.77 -7.24
CA ASN A 51 -2.41 8.65 -8.15
C ASN A 51 -2.31 9.64 -9.32
N GLU A 52 -1.88 10.89 -9.05
CA GLU A 52 -1.68 11.90 -10.09
C GLU A 52 -0.60 11.48 -11.10
N LEU A 53 0.51 10.91 -10.62
CA LEU A 53 1.56 10.37 -11.50
C LEU A 53 1.06 9.18 -12.32
N GLU A 54 0.33 8.24 -11.71
CA GLU A 54 -0.24 7.09 -12.42
C GLU A 54 -1.26 7.53 -13.48
N GLU A 55 -2.12 8.50 -13.15
CA GLU A 55 -3.05 9.08 -14.11
C GLU A 55 -2.31 9.74 -15.27
N PHE A 56 -1.24 10.48 -15.00
CA PHE A 56 -0.42 11.10 -16.03
C PHE A 56 0.24 10.06 -16.94
N LEU A 57 0.83 9.01 -16.36
CA LEU A 57 1.46 7.92 -17.11
C LEU A 57 0.44 7.12 -17.93
N SER A 58 -0.78 6.95 -17.43
CA SER A 58 -1.85 6.24 -18.15
C SER A 58 -2.31 6.97 -19.42
N ARG A 59 -2.06 8.28 -19.52
CA ARG A 59 -2.41 9.12 -20.68
C ARG A 59 -1.30 9.21 -21.72
N ILE A 60 -0.10 8.72 -21.42
CA ILE A 60 1.05 8.76 -22.30
C ILE A 60 1.27 7.36 -22.87
N ASP A 61 1.20 7.24 -24.19
CA ASP A 61 1.57 6.00 -24.85
C ASP A 61 3.09 5.79 -24.75
N PRO A 62 3.56 4.55 -24.48
CA PRO A 62 4.99 4.25 -24.33
C PRO A 62 5.83 4.61 -25.57
N GLU A 63 5.22 4.61 -26.75
CA GLU A 63 5.88 4.95 -28.03
C GLU A 63 6.11 6.47 -28.16
N ASP A 64 5.24 7.28 -27.56
CA ASP A 64 5.31 8.74 -27.60
C ASP A 64 6.24 9.33 -26.52
N MET A 65 6.72 8.53 -25.56
CA MET A 65 7.68 8.96 -24.54
C MET A 65 8.98 9.56 -25.09
N SER A 66 9.38 9.16 -26.29
CA SER A 66 10.61 9.63 -26.93
C SER A 66 10.46 10.98 -27.66
N SER A 67 9.24 11.34 -28.06
CA SER A 67 8.90 12.55 -28.82
C SER A 67 8.32 13.68 -27.98
N ILE A 68 8.24 13.50 -26.65
CA ILE A 68 7.59 14.47 -25.77
C ILE A 68 8.39 15.78 -25.64
N ASP A 69 7.67 16.90 -25.76
CA ASP A 69 8.12 18.26 -25.48
C ASP A 69 8.80 18.42 -24.11
N GLN A 70 9.78 19.32 -24.03
CA GLN A 70 10.53 19.62 -22.81
C GLN A 70 9.62 20.04 -21.64
N GLY A 71 8.49 20.71 -21.91
CA GLY A 71 7.54 21.12 -20.89
C GLY A 71 6.90 19.94 -20.16
N THR A 72 6.55 18.89 -20.91
CA THR A 72 5.93 17.68 -20.36
C THR A 72 6.95 16.83 -19.60
N LYS A 73 8.22 16.80 -20.02
CA LYS A 73 9.31 16.18 -19.25
C LYS A 73 9.50 16.86 -17.89
N ASN A 74 9.53 18.19 -17.87
CA ASN A 74 9.61 18.95 -16.62
C ASN A 74 8.40 18.68 -15.70
N HIS A 75 7.21 18.49 -16.28
CA HIS A 75 6.02 18.13 -15.51
C HIS A 75 6.10 16.71 -14.93
N LEU A 76 6.56 15.73 -15.71
CA LEU A 76 6.81 14.37 -15.25
C LEU A 76 7.82 14.34 -14.09
N ASP A 77 8.91 15.12 -14.18
CA ASP A 77 9.90 15.24 -13.11
C ASP A 77 9.28 15.81 -11.83
N ALA A 78 8.42 16.83 -11.96
CA ALA A 78 7.70 17.41 -10.83
C ALA A 78 6.75 16.40 -10.15
N LEU A 79 6.00 15.62 -10.94
CA LEU A 79 5.10 14.57 -10.44
C LEU A 79 5.88 13.45 -9.75
N THR A 80 7.00 13.03 -10.35
CA THR A 80 7.90 12.01 -9.78
C THR A 80 8.43 12.46 -8.42
N LYS A 81 8.90 13.70 -8.33
CA LYS A 81 9.35 14.30 -7.06
C LYS A 81 8.21 14.41 -6.05
N GLY A 82 6.99 14.69 -6.49
CA GLY A 82 5.78 14.69 -5.67
C GLY A 82 5.55 13.32 -5.02
N LYS A 83 5.58 12.24 -5.81
CA LYS A 83 5.46 10.86 -5.32
C LYS A 83 6.55 10.49 -4.32
N GLU A 84 7.80 10.90 -4.57
CA GLU A 84 8.91 10.65 -3.65
C GLU A 84 8.72 11.34 -2.30
N ASN A 85 8.31 12.62 -2.32
CA ASN A 85 8.02 13.39 -1.11
C ASN A 85 6.84 12.78 -0.32
N GLU A 86 5.77 12.37 -1.01
CA GLU A 86 4.63 11.68 -0.40
C GLU A 86 5.07 10.36 0.26
N SER A 87 5.90 9.58 -0.43
CA SER A 87 6.47 8.34 0.11
C SER A 87 7.32 8.58 1.36
N ALA A 88 8.14 9.63 1.36
CA ALA A 88 8.94 10.02 2.51
C ALA A 88 8.06 10.50 3.68
N LEU A 89 7.03 11.28 3.40
CA LEU A 89 6.04 11.71 4.39
C LEU A 89 5.33 10.52 5.03
N ASN A 90 4.81 9.59 4.23
CA ASN A 90 4.15 8.38 4.71
C ASN A 90 5.04 7.56 5.66
N LYS A 91 6.33 7.39 5.29
CA LYS A 91 7.32 6.72 6.15
C LYS A 91 7.54 7.48 7.47
N SER A 92 7.68 8.80 7.41
CA SER A 92 7.88 9.66 8.57
C SER A 92 6.68 9.61 9.53
N VAL A 93 5.46 9.71 9.01
CA VAL A 93 4.21 9.63 9.78
C VAL A 93 4.08 8.28 10.45
N MET A 94 4.34 7.18 9.74
CA MET A 94 4.32 5.85 10.33
C MET A 94 5.32 5.73 11.47
N LYS A 95 6.57 6.17 11.26
CA LYS A 95 7.61 6.13 12.29
C LYS A 95 7.21 6.93 13.54
N GLY A 96 6.63 8.12 13.35
CA GLY A 96 6.19 8.97 14.47
C GLY A 96 4.96 8.45 15.22
N LYS A 97 4.12 7.64 14.58
CA LYS A 97 2.90 7.07 15.18
C LYS A 97 3.08 5.62 15.66
N THR A 98 4.25 5.02 15.46
CA THR A 98 4.52 3.65 15.90
C THR A 98 4.54 3.58 17.42
N GLY A 99 3.78 2.64 18.00
CA GLY A 99 3.63 2.49 19.45
C GLY A 99 2.49 3.29 20.06
N ASN A 100 1.79 4.12 19.28
CA ASN A 100 0.59 4.80 19.75
C ASN A 100 -0.57 3.82 19.92
N ILE A 101 -1.41 4.07 20.93
CA ILE A 101 -2.63 3.30 21.19
C ILE A 101 -3.67 3.66 20.13
N LEU A 102 -4.31 2.63 19.56
CA LEU A 102 -5.43 2.78 18.63
C LEU A 102 -6.75 2.87 19.40
N SER A 103 -7.62 3.76 18.95
CA SER A 103 -8.97 3.94 19.48
C SER A 103 -10.03 3.43 18.49
N PHE A 104 -11.19 3.04 19.00
CA PHE A 104 -12.32 2.69 18.14
C PHE A 104 -12.76 3.91 17.31
N GLY A 105 -12.92 3.70 16.01
CA GLY A 105 -13.21 4.77 15.04
C GLY A 105 -11.99 5.28 14.29
N ASP A 106 -10.77 4.91 14.70
CA ASP A 106 -9.56 5.24 13.96
C ASP A 106 -9.50 4.51 12.62
N THR A 107 -9.11 5.23 11.56
CA THR A 107 -8.85 4.65 10.25
C THR A 107 -7.46 4.02 10.23
N VAL A 108 -7.41 2.71 9.94
CA VAL A 108 -6.16 1.95 9.78
C VAL A 108 -6.10 1.29 8.40
N GLN A 109 -4.89 1.00 7.96
CA GLN A 109 -4.62 0.16 6.81
C GLN A 109 -3.98 -1.14 7.26
N LEU A 110 -4.17 -2.20 6.48
CA LEU A 110 -3.58 -3.51 6.72
C LEU A 110 -2.58 -3.78 5.61
N LEU A 111 -1.33 -4.02 6.00
CA LEU A 111 -0.27 -4.41 5.08
C LEU A 111 0.04 -5.88 5.33
N HIS A 112 -0.12 -6.74 4.33
CA HIS A 112 0.29 -8.13 4.47
C HIS A 112 1.81 -8.22 4.58
N VAL A 113 2.30 -9.05 5.51
CA VAL A 113 3.73 -9.01 5.91
C VAL A 113 4.64 -9.66 4.88
N LYS A 114 4.12 -10.61 4.08
CA LYS A 114 4.90 -11.41 3.13
C LYS A 114 4.91 -10.83 1.71
N SER A 115 3.96 -9.96 1.37
CA SER A 115 3.87 -9.31 0.05
C SER A 115 4.86 -8.16 -0.14
#